data_AF-A0A8B7NFY2-F1
#
_entry.id   AF-A0A8B7NFY2-F1
#
_cell.length_a   1.000
_cell.length_b   1.000
_cell.length_c   1.000
_cell.angle_alpha   90.00
_cell.angle_beta   90.00
_cell.angle_gamma   90.00
#
_symmetry.space_group_name_H-M   'P 1'
#
loop_
_entity.id
_entity.type
_entity.pdbx_description
1 polymer ?
#
loop_
_entity_poly.entity_id
_entity_poly.type
_entity_poly.pdbx_seq_one_letter_code
_entity_poly.pdbx_strand_id
1 'polypeptide(L)'
;MKVEGGKNYTLRVGGYDAKGSSALDALTFHDGMQFSTIDRDRDPDDRSCSGRYGGGGWWYWNCYKANPTGVYARDRPAEEMWNEGIGQFVAWGTSYDSSLSNARHITQLTLMIRPKG
;
A
#
# COMPACT_ATOMS: atom_id res chain seq x y z
N MET A 1 3.91 11.25 9.18
CA MET A 1 4.68 10.67 8.06
C MET A 1 5.84 11.60 7.71
N LYS A 2 7.03 11.04 7.54
CA LYS A 2 8.24 11.72 7.06
C LYS A 2 8.90 10.78 6.05
N VAL A 3 9.47 11.34 4.99
CA VAL A 3 10.35 10.60 4.07
C VAL A 3 11.77 11.09 4.33
N GLU A 4 12.68 10.18 4.60
CA GLU A 4 14.08 10.51 4.84
C GLU A 4 14.75 10.97 3.53
N GLY A 5 15.57 12.02 3.63
CA GLY A 5 16.39 12.48 2.51
C GLY A 5 17.51 11.49 2.23
N GLY A 6 17.67 11.05 0.98
CA GLY A 6 18.67 10.05 0.56
C GLY A 6 18.30 9.37 -0.77
N LYS A 7 19.08 8.38 -1.20
CA LYS A 7 18.89 7.69 -2.51
C LYS A 7 17.65 6.77 -2.58
N ASN A 8 17.11 6.39 -1.42
CA ASN A 8 16.13 5.29 -1.30
C ASN A 8 14.79 5.71 -0.67
N TYR A 9 14.61 7.00 -0.35
CA TYR A 9 13.35 7.58 0.13
C TYR A 9 12.69 6.81 1.28
N THR A 10 13.44 6.44 2.33
CA THR A 10 12.91 5.62 3.43
C THR A 10 11.72 6.28 4.14
N LEU A 11 10.65 5.51 4.37
CA LEU A 11 9.48 5.97 5.11
C LEU A 11 9.72 5.96 6.61
N ARG A 12 9.29 7.01 7.30
CA ARG A 12 9.14 7.06 8.75
C ARG A 12 7.73 7.47 9.13
N VAL A 13 7.04 6.64 9.89
CA VAL A 13 5.67 6.86 10.36
C VAL A 13 5.54 6.50 11.84
N GLY A 14 4.53 7.07 12.48
CA GLY A 14 4.29 6.90 13.89
C GLY A 14 3.27 7.91 14.39
N GLY A 15 2.80 7.70 15.63
CA GLY A 15 1.74 8.51 16.22
C GLY A 15 0.37 8.28 15.58
N TYR A 16 0.05 7.04 15.22
CA TYR A 16 -1.30 6.65 14.83
C TYR A 16 -2.27 6.89 15.99
N ASP A 17 -3.35 7.63 15.74
CA ASP A 17 -4.40 7.90 16.73
C ASP A 17 -5.50 6.85 16.63
N ALA A 18 -5.41 5.80 17.45
CA ALA A 18 -6.38 4.72 17.45
C ALA A 18 -7.80 5.14 17.91
N LYS A 19 -7.93 6.26 18.63
CA LYS A 19 -9.24 6.74 19.11
C LYS A 19 -9.90 7.70 18.12
N GLY A 20 -9.10 8.50 17.42
CA GLY A 20 -9.58 9.47 16.43
C GLY A 20 -9.64 8.94 14.99
N SER A 21 -9.10 7.76 14.70
CA SER A 21 -9.07 7.17 13.35
C SER A 21 -10.19 6.14 13.15
N SER A 22 -10.88 6.23 12.00
CA SER A 22 -11.85 5.22 11.56
C SER A 22 -11.25 4.19 10.60
N ALA A 23 -10.06 4.45 10.05
CA ALA A 23 -9.31 3.51 9.21
C ALA A 23 -8.28 2.74 10.04
N LEU A 24 -7.97 1.50 9.63
CA LEU A 24 -6.93 0.69 10.29
C LEU A 24 -5.54 1.33 10.19
N ASP A 25 -4.67 1.04 11.17
CA ASP A 25 -3.25 1.36 11.11
C ASP A 25 -2.53 0.46 10.09
N ALA A 26 -2.62 0.88 8.82
CA ALA A 26 -1.98 0.19 7.71
C ALA A 26 -0.58 0.75 7.41
N LEU A 27 -0.30 2.01 7.76
CA LEU A 27 0.96 2.66 7.41
C LEU A 27 2.12 2.22 8.31
N THR A 28 1.89 1.94 9.59
CA THR A 28 2.97 1.51 10.50
C THR A 28 3.66 0.23 10.03
N PHE A 29 2.95 -0.64 9.28
CA PHE A 29 3.53 -1.82 8.62
C PHE A 29 4.67 -1.48 7.64
N HIS A 30 4.66 -0.27 7.10
CA HIS A 30 5.61 0.22 6.11
C HIS A 30 6.73 1.08 6.75
N ASP A 31 6.76 1.22 8.08
CA ASP A 31 7.79 2.02 8.74
C ASP A 31 9.20 1.48 8.50
N GLY A 32 10.14 2.37 8.19
CA GLY A 32 11.52 2.03 7.90
C GLY A 32 11.76 1.39 6.53
N MET A 33 10.72 1.15 5.74
CA MET A 33 10.86 0.56 4.41
C MET A 33 11.38 1.57 3.40
N GLN A 34 12.18 1.07 2.46
CA GLN A 34 12.69 1.83 1.34
C GLN A 34 11.66 1.84 0.20
N PHE A 35 11.71 2.85 -0.65
CA PHE A 35 10.77 2.95 -1.77
C PHE A 35 11.18 2.01 -2.91
N SER A 36 10.33 1.03 -3.19
CA SER A 36 10.46 0.14 -4.36
C SER A 36 9.57 0.64 -5.50
N THR A 37 10.01 0.41 -6.73
CA THR A 37 9.23 0.57 -7.97
C THR A 37 9.36 -0.70 -8.80
N ILE A 38 8.56 -0.84 -9.87
CA ILE A 38 8.56 -2.05 -10.73
C ILE A 38 9.96 -2.32 -11.31
N ASP A 39 10.73 -1.28 -11.57
CA ASP A 39 12.09 -1.32 -12.13
C ASP A 39 13.19 -1.24 -11.07
N ARG A 40 12.85 -1.13 -9.78
CA ARG A 40 13.81 -0.84 -8.71
C ARG A 40 13.35 -1.47 -7.39
N ASP A 41 13.69 -2.74 -7.21
CA ASP A 41 13.35 -3.50 -6.01
C ASP A 41 14.23 -3.13 -4.81
N ARG A 42 13.59 -2.78 -3.69
CA ARG A 42 14.22 -2.53 -2.38
C ARG A 42 13.39 -3.07 -1.23
N ASP A 43 12.38 -3.88 -1.53
CA ASP A 43 11.63 -4.55 -0.48
C ASP A 43 12.32 -5.85 -0.11
N PRO A 44 12.08 -6.37 1.11
CA PRO A 44 12.70 -7.62 1.55
C PRO A 44 12.00 -8.88 1.04
N ASP A 45 10.99 -8.80 0.15
CA ASP A 45 10.40 -10.00 -0.46
C ASP A 45 11.18 -10.42 -1.70
N ASP A 46 11.56 -11.70 -1.78
CA ASP A 46 12.37 -12.23 -2.89
C ASP A 46 11.67 -12.21 -4.26
N ARG A 47 10.36 -11.91 -4.31
CA ARG A 47 9.55 -11.94 -5.54
C ARG A 47 9.24 -10.55 -6.11
N SER A 48 9.82 -9.50 -5.55
CA SER A 48 9.56 -8.08 -5.86
C SER A 48 8.09 -7.69 -5.66
N CYS A 49 7.80 -7.02 -4.54
CA CYS A 49 6.43 -6.65 -4.21
C CYS A 49 5.83 -5.67 -5.22
N SER A 50 6.59 -4.68 -5.69
CA SER A 50 6.12 -3.72 -6.70
C SER A 50 5.69 -4.39 -7.99
N GLY A 51 6.48 -5.34 -8.51
CA GLY A 51 6.22 -6.01 -9.79
C GLY A 51 5.10 -7.04 -9.70
N ARG A 52 5.06 -7.82 -8.62
CA ARG A 52 4.16 -8.97 -8.52
C ARG A 52 2.81 -8.66 -7.86
N TYR A 53 2.81 -7.84 -6.82
CA TYR A 53 1.63 -7.65 -5.96
C TYR A 53 1.15 -6.20 -5.89
N GLY A 54 2.04 -5.24 -6.02
CA GLY A 54 1.76 -3.83 -5.79
C GLY A 54 1.32 -3.05 -7.02
N GLY A 55 1.84 -3.40 -8.20
CA GLY A 55 1.52 -2.75 -9.47
C GLY A 55 2.01 -1.31 -9.60
N GLY A 56 2.87 -0.87 -8.69
CA GLY A 56 3.30 0.52 -8.60
C GLY A 56 4.43 0.73 -7.60
N GLY A 57 4.73 2.00 -7.32
CA GLY A 57 5.78 2.38 -6.38
C GLY A 57 5.25 2.55 -4.96
N TRP A 58 5.84 1.86 -3.98
CA TRP A 58 5.45 1.99 -2.59
C TRP A 58 6.59 1.58 -1.64
N TRP A 59 6.40 1.86 -0.36
CA TRP A 59 7.27 1.41 0.72
C TRP A 59 6.95 -0.03 1.13
N TYR A 60 7.11 -0.99 0.22
CA TYR A 60 6.73 -2.38 0.48
C TYR A 60 7.60 -3.02 1.59
N TRP A 61 6.99 -3.90 2.40
CA TRP A 61 7.70 -4.78 3.35
C TRP A 61 7.60 -6.24 2.90
N ASN A 62 6.48 -6.90 3.17
CA ASN A 62 6.14 -8.20 2.57
C ASN A 62 4.61 -8.39 2.53
N CYS A 63 3.86 -7.84 1.58
CA CYS A 63 4.20 -6.83 0.58
C CYS A 63 3.58 -5.49 0.94
N TYR A 64 2.30 -5.45 1.29
CA TYR A 64 1.67 -4.25 1.83
C TYR A 64 0.50 -4.52 2.76
N LYS A 65 0.22 -3.54 3.63
CA LYS A 65 -1.09 -3.37 4.28
C LYS A 65 -1.89 -2.18 3.74
N ALA A 66 -1.22 -1.28 3.02
CA ALA A 66 -1.84 -0.24 2.20
C ALA A 66 -1.13 -0.20 0.84
N ASN A 67 -1.89 -0.08 -0.24
CA ASN A 67 -1.33 0.05 -1.59
C ASN A 67 -2.04 1.17 -2.35
N PRO A 68 -1.78 2.45 -2.04
CA PRO A 68 -2.47 3.57 -2.67
C PRO A 68 -2.12 3.76 -4.15
N THR A 69 -1.04 3.13 -4.62
CA THR A 69 -0.56 3.19 -6.00
C THR A 69 -1.00 2.00 -6.85
N GLY A 70 -1.84 1.12 -6.31
CA GLY A 70 -2.40 0.01 -7.07
C GLY A 70 -3.38 0.45 -8.16
N VAL A 71 -3.76 -0.50 -8.99
CA VAL A 71 -4.81 -0.43 -9.99
C VAL A 71 -6.10 0.04 -9.36
N TYR A 72 -6.67 1.09 -9.95
CA TYR A 72 -7.97 1.61 -9.58
C TYR A 72 -9.08 0.70 -10.10
N ALA A 73 -9.55 -0.19 -9.23
CA ALA A 73 -10.70 -1.03 -9.53
C ALA A 73 -11.97 -0.17 -9.51
N ARG A 74 -12.50 0.15 -10.70
CA ARG A 74 -13.81 0.82 -10.88
C ARG A 74 -14.96 -0.12 -10.52
N ASP A 75 -16.06 -0.09 -11.26
CA ASP A 75 -17.24 -0.96 -11.12
C ASP A 75 -16.98 -2.42 -11.54
N ARG A 76 -15.71 -2.86 -11.63
CA ARG A 76 -15.40 -4.26 -11.95
C ARG A 76 -15.36 -5.09 -10.67
N PRO A 77 -15.99 -6.27 -10.64
CA PRO A 77 -15.92 -7.17 -9.50
C PRO A 77 -14.47 -7.59 -9.22
N ALA A 78 -14.09 -7.64 -7.94
CA ALA A 78 -12.79 -8.12 -7.51
C ALA A 78 -12.45 -9.54 -8.02
N GLU A 79 -13.48 -10.39 -8.18
CA GLU A 79 -13.35 -11.76 -8.69
C GLU A 79 -12.90 -11.81 -10.16
N GLU A 80 -13.44 -10.93 -11.01
CA GLU A 80 -13.06 -10.83 -12.42
C GLU A 80 -11.59 -10.45 -12.55
N MET A 81 -11.19 -9.41 -11.81
CA MET A 81 -9.83 -8.90 -11.84
C MET A 81 -8.81 -9.90 -11.25
N TRP A 82 -9.21 -10.69 -10.23
CA TRP A 82 -8.37 -11.76 -9.68
C TRP A 82 -8.17 -12.91 -10.68
N ASN A 83 -9.22 -13.33 -11.37
CA ASN A 83 -9.13 -14.38 -12.39
C ASN A 83 -8.27 -13.94 -13.60
N GLU A 84 -8.17 -12.64 -13.84
CA GLU A 84 -7.25 -12.02 -14.79
C GLU A 84 -5.81 -11.84 -14.24
N GLY A 85 -5.55 -12.23 -12.99
CA GLY A 85 -4.24 -12.09 -12.35
C GLY A 85 -3.90 -10.66 -11.91
N ILE A 86 -4.86 -9.75 -11.92
CA ILE A 86 -4.69 -8.36 -11.49
C ILE A 86 -4.81 -8.32 -9.96
N GLY A 87 -3.79 -8.75 -9.22
CA GLY A 87 -3.81 -8.74 -7.74
C GLY A 87 -3.49 -7.39 -7.09
N GLN A 88 -3.41 -6.32 -7.89
CA GLN A 88 -2.60 -5.14 -7.59
C GLN A 88 -3.44 -3.89 -7.31
N PHE A 89 -4.45 -3.92 -6.43
CA PHE A 89 -5.42 -2.82 -6.32
C PHE A 89 -5.08 -1.73 -5.30
N VAL A 90 -5.76 -0.58 -5.45
CA VAL A 90 -5.88 0.42 -4.38
C VAL A 90 -6.51 -0.21 -3.14
N ALA A 91 -5.76 -0.27 -2.04
CA ALA A 91 -6.19 -0.95 -0.81
C ALA A 91 -5.71 -0.23 0.46
N TRP A 92 -6.46 -0.38 1.55
CA TRP A 92 -6.12 0.11 2.89
C TRP A 92 -6.61 -0.82 4.00
N GLY A 93 -5.71 -1.30 4.83
CA GLY A 93 -6.05 -2.15 5.99
C GLY A 93 -6.22 -3.63 5.67
N THR A 94 -5.79 -4.08 4.48
CA THR A 94 -5.83 -5.48 4.07
C THR A 94 -4.41 -6.01 3.91
N SER A 95 -4.14 -7.24 4.38
CA SER A 95 -3.06 -8.04 3.77
C SER A 95 -3.50 -8.50 2.38
N TYR A 96 -2.61 -9.18 1.64
CA TYR A 96 -2.96 -10.10 0.56
C TYR A 96 -3.81 -11.25 1.14
N ASP A 97 -5.00 -10.93 1.68
CA ASP A 97 -5.97 -11.88 2.20
C ASP A 97 -7.05 -12.05 1.13
N SER A 98 -7.11 -13.28 0.65
CA SER A 98 -7.95 -13.88 -0.37
C SER A 98 -9.47 -13.73 -0.21
N SER A 99 -9.98 -12.93 0.73
CA SER A 99 -11.42 -12.67 0.89
C SER A 99 -11.85 -11.31 0.33
N LEU A 100 -11.45 -11.03 -0.92
CA LEU A 100 -11.95 -9.87 -1.68
C LEU A 100 -13.44 -9.98 -2.05
N SER A 101 -14.09 -11.10 -1.78
CA SER A 101 -15.53 -11.31 -2.03
C SER A 101 -16.42 -10.27 -1.34
N ASN A 102 -15.91 -9.55 -0.32
CA ASN A 102 -16.58 -8.43 0.35
C ASN A 102 -15.73 -7.14 0.40
N ALA A 103 -14.59 -7.08 -0.29
CA ALA A 103 -13.74 -5.90 -0.26
C ALA A 103 -14.38 -4.76 -1.08
N ARG A 104 -14.88 -3.73 -0.38
CA ARG A 104 -15.33 -2.50 -1.04
C ARG A 104 -14.14 -1.84 -1.73
N HIS A 105 -14.21 -1.66 -3.04
CA HIS A 105 -13.18 -0.96 -3.79
C HIS A 105 -13.08 0.49 -3.31
N ILE A 106 -11.85 0.93 -3.03
CA ILE A 106 -11.58 2.32 -2.69
C ILE A 106 -11.74 3.16 -3.96
N THR A 107 -12.81 3.97 -4.01
CA THR A 107 -13.11 4.84 -5.16
C THR A 107 -12.34 6.17 -5.11
N GLN A 108 -11.83 6.54 -3.93
CA GLN A 108 -11.03 7.74 -3.76
C GLN A 108 -10.06 7.54 -2.59
N LEU A 109 -8.79 7.91 -2.80
CA LEU A 109 -7.76 7.92 -1.77
C LEU A 109 -6.93 9.19 -1.91
N THR A 110 -6.74 9.88 -0.79
CA THR A 110 -5.95 11.12 -0.74
C THR A 110 -4.97 11.04 0.42
N LEU A 111 -3.67 11.15 0.13
CA LEU A 111 -2.61 11.29 1.13
C LEU A 111 -2.23 12.75 1.29
N MET A 112 -2.30 13.28 2.51
CA MET A 112 -1.94 14.66 2.83
C MET A 112 -1.08 14.69 4.10
N ILE A 113 -0.18 15.67 4.17
CA ILE A 113 0.62 15.95 5.37
C ILE A 113 0.37 17.39 5.83
N ARG A 114 0.37 17.58 7.15
CA ARG A 114 0.32 18.91 7.79
C ARG A 114 1.50 19.01 8.77
N PRO A 115 2.20 20.16 8.87
CA PRO A 115 3.21 20.37 9.89
C PRO A 115 2.65 20.11 11.30
N LYS A 116 3.45 19.46 12.14
CA LYS A 116 3.17 19.45 13.59
C LYS A 116 3.63 20.81 14.14
N GLY A 117 2.74 21.47 14.90
CA GLY A 117 3.05 22.71 15.59
C GLY A 117 4.04 22.53 16.72
#